data_AF-A0A5N5WD37-F1
#
_entry.id   AF-A0A5N5WD37-F1
#
_cell.length_a   1.000
_cell.length_b   1.000
_cell.length_c   1.000
_cell.angle_alpha   90.00
_cell.angle_beta   90.00
_cell.angle_gamma   90.00
#
_symmetry.space_group_name_H-M   'P 1'
#
loop_
_entity.id
_entity.type
_entity.pdbx_description
1 polymer ?
#
loop_
_entity_poly.entity_id
_entity_poly.type
_entity_poly.pdbx_seq_one_letter_code
_entity_poly.pdbx_strand_id
1 'polypeptide(L)'
;MTDQTISNAVAVRENGPGALIQQYKADLAQVMPSHVKPDTFVRLAVGVLRRDKNLALAASNNPVALMGALMDAAQLGLTPGTEQFYLVPRKSRGRLEIQGIRGYQGEIELIYRAGAVSSVIVEVVRQADVFRYSPGRDERPHHDIDWDASDRGPLRLVYAYAVMKDGATSKVVVLNRAQVEAAKALSQGSDSPYSPWQKHEEAMWMKTAAHRLTKWVPTSAEYMREQLRAHAEVAAEQRPAQAVHSGPDRLDDEDGPIVAEFVDDEAEGGVRA
;
A
#
# COMPACT_ATOMS: atom_id res chain seq x y z
N MET A 1 -37.21 21.02 14.60
CA MET A 1 -35.89 20.97 13.92
C MET A 1 -34.86 20.09 14.63
N THR A 2 -35.09 19.63 15.87
CA THR A 2 -34.18 18.77 16.64
C THR A 2 -34.20 17.29 16.21
N ASP A 3 -35.37 16.71 15.92
CA ASP A 3 -35.48 15.28 15.57
C ASP A 3 -34.84 14.88 14.24
N GLN A 4 -34.92 15.74 13.21
CA GLN A 4 -34.24 15.51 11.93
C GLN A 4 -32.72 15.58 12.07
N THR A 5 -32.21 16.44 12.96
CA THR A 5 -30.77 16.58 13.20
C THR A 5 -30.21 15.38 13.97
N ILE A 6 -30.98 14.85 14.94
CA ILE A 6 -30.63 13.64 15.69
C ILE A 6 -30.69 12.40 14.79
N SER A 7 -31.74 12.24 13.97
CA SER A 7 -31.85 11.11 13.03
C SER A 7 -30.72 11.10 12.00
N ASN A 8 -30.36 12.26 11.43
CA ASN A 8 -29.23 12.36 10.50
C ASN A 8 -27.89 12.05 11.17
N ALA A 9 -27.68 12.50 12.41
CA ALA A 9 -26.46 12.19 13.16
C ALA A 9 -26.32 10.69 13.49
N VAL A 10 -27.43 10.00 13.76
CA VAL A 10 -27.46 8.55 13.98
C VAL A 10 -27.19 7.78 12.68
N ALA A 11 -27.84 8.16 11.57
CA ALA A 11 -27.62 7.53 10.26
C ALA A 11 -26.17 7.68 9.74
N VAL A 12 -25.53 8.85 9.96
CA VAL A 12 -24.11 9.07 9.63
C VAL A 12 -23.19 8.23 10.51
N ARG A 13 -23.62 7.90 11.75
CA ARG A 13 -22.85 7.07 12.67
C ARG A 13 -22.97 5.58 12.34
N GLU A 14 -24.11 5.15 11.84
CA GLU A 14 -24.38 3.77 11.39
C GLU A 14 -23.80 3.46 10.01
N ASN A 15 -23.74 4.45 9.11
CA ASN A 15 -23.22 4.29 7.73
C ASN A 15 -21.89 5.02 7.47
N GLY A 16 -21.24 5.52 8.52
CA GLY A 16 -20.00 6.28 8.39
C GLY A 16 -18.78 5.41 8.09
N PRO A 17 -17.63 6.03 7.75
CA PRO A 17 -16.38 5.31 7.45
C PRO A 17 -15.96 4.31 8.54
N GLY A 18 -16.20 4.64 9.82
CA GLY A 18 -15.90 3.73 10.92
C GLY A 18 -16.76 2.47 10.95
N ALA A 19 -18.03 2.56 10.56
CA ALA A 19 -18.93 1.41 10.44
C ALA A 19 -18.55 0.54 9.24
N LEU A 20 -18.15 1.17 8.14
CA LEU A 20 -17.65 0.47 6.95
C LEU A 20 -16.44 -0.41 7.28
N ILE A 21 -15.46 0.11 8.04
CA ILE A 21 -14.29 -0.69 8.46
C ILE A 21 -14.72 -1.94 9.26
N GLN A 22 -15.73 -1.81 10.12
CA GLN A 22 -16.23 -2.93 10.92
C GLN A 22 -16.91 -3.98 10.03
N GLN A 23 -17.70 -3.54 9.05
CA GLN A 23 -18.38 -4.42 8.09
C GLN A 23 -17.38 -5.26 7.28
N TYR A 24 -16.27 -4.65 6.85
CA TYR A 24 -15.23 -5.30 6.04
C TYR A 24 -14.15 -6.02 6.88
N LYS A 25 -14.36 -6.22 8.18
CA LYS A 25 -13.39 -6.90 9.06
C LYS A 25 -12.99 -8.28 8.54
N ALA A 26 -13.95 -9.06 8.03
CA ALA A 26 -13.69 -10.42 7.55
C ALA A 26 -12.77 -10.42 6.32
N ASP A 27 -13.04 -9.54 5.35
CA ASP A 27 -12.23 -9.39 4.14
C ASP A 27 -10.81 -8.91 4.46
N LEU A 28 -10.69 -7.94 5.37
CA LEU A 28 -9.40 -7.47 5.86
C LEU A 28 -8.62 -8.59 6.56
N ALA A 29 -9.29 -9.40 7.37
CA ALA A 29 -8.65 -10.52 8.09
C ALA A 29 -8.09 -11.59 7.14
N GLN A 30 -8.74 -11.81 5.99
CA GLN A 30 -8.33 -12.84 5.03
C GLN A 30 -6.94 -12.57 4.41
N VAL A 31 -6.55 -11.29 4.30
CA VAL A 31 -5.27 -10.90 3.70
C VAL A 31 -4.18 -10.62 4.74
N MET A 32 -4.52 -10.66 6.03
CA MET A 32 -3.58 -10.33 7.11
C MET A 32 -2.59 -11.47 7.37
N PRO A 33 -1.32 -11.15 7.67
CA PRO A 33 -0.41 -12.12 8.25
C PRO A 33 -0.96 -12.69 9.57
N SER A 34 -0.67 -13.96 9.86
CA SER A 34 -1.21 -14.69 11.02
C SER A 34 -0.92 -14.06 12.39
N HIS A 35 0.13 -13.26 12.51
CA HIS A 35 0.50 -12.56 13.75
C HIS A 35 -0.34 -11.30 14.01
N VAL A 36 -1.08 -10.80 13.01
CA VAL A 36 -1.91 -9.60 13.13
C VAL A 36 -3.31 -9.99 13.59
N LYS A 37 -3.78 -9.36 14.67
CA LYS A 37 -5.13 -9.58 15.20
C LYS A 37 -6.13 -8.65 14.50
N PRO A 38 -7.13 -9.16 13.75
CA PRO A 38 -8.07 -8.32 13.00
C PRO A 38 -8.84 -7.33 13.87
N ASP A 39 -9.26 -7.74 15.07
CA ASP A 39 -9.96 -6.88 16.03
C ASP A 39 -9.13 -5.68 16.49
N THR A 40 -7.83 -5.88 16.69
CA THR A 40 -6.92 -4.80 17.07
C THR A 40 -6.71 -3.85 15.90
N PHE A 41 -6.47 -4.38 14.71
CA PHE A 41 -6.29 -3.59 13.49
C PHE A 41 -7.49 -2.68 13.22
N VAL A 42 -8.70 -3.26 13.19
CA VAL A 42 -9.94 -2.52 12.93
C VAL A 42 -10.19 -1.44 14.00
N ARG A 43 -9.98 -1.77 15.28
CA ARG A 43 -10.13 -0.80 16.37
C ARG A 43 -9.19 0.39 16.25
N LEU A 44 -7.94 0.14 15.86
CA LEU A 44 -6.95 1.20 15.65
C LEU A 44 -7.33 2.07 14.45
N ALA A 45 -7.70 1.46 13.31
CA ALA A 45 -8.15 2.19 12.12
C ALA A 45 -9.35 3.12 12.42
N VAL A 46 -10.39 2.59 13.07
CA VAL A 46 -11.55 3.39 13.51
C VAL A 46 -11.14 4.48 14.50
N GLY A 47 -10.22 4.16 15.43
CA GLY A 47 -9.71 5.10 16.42
C GLY A 47 -8.97 6.28 15.81
N VAL A 48 -8.25 6.08 14.70
CA VAL A 48 -7.53 7.14 13.97
C VAL A 48 -8.53 8.09 13.31
N LEU A 49 -9.57 7.58 12.65
CA LEU A 49 -10.63 8.40 12.05
C LEU A 49 -11.38 9.24 13.08
N ARG A 50 -11.57 8.74 14.31
CA ARG A 50 -12.25 9.49 15.38
C ARG A 50 -11.42 10.66 15.91
N ARG A 51 -10.09 10.60 15.80
CA ARG A 51 -9.17 11.61 16.35
C ARG A 51 -8.91 12.76 15.38
N ASP A 52 -9.03 12.53 14.07
CA ASP A 52 -8.75 13.52 13.03
C ASP A 52 -9.99 13.79 12.15
N LYS A 53 -10.56 14.99 12.30
CA LYS A 53 -11.73 15.44 11.55
C LYS A 53 -11.48 15.53 10.03
N ASN A 54 -10.28 15.93 9.61
CA ASN A 54 -9.94 16.03 8.20
C ASN A 54 -9.78 14.64 7.59
N LEU A 55 -9.21 13.71 8.34
CA LEU A 55 -9.11 12.32 7.92
C LEU A 55 -10.49 11.64 7.85
N ALA A 56 -11.36 11.88 8.82
CA ALA A 56 -12.75 11.41 8.78
C ALA A 56 -13.50 11.95 7.56
N LEU A 57 -13.36 13.25 7.27
CA LEU A 57 -13.94 13.87 6.07
C LEU A 57 -13.37 13.28 4.78
N ALA A 58 -12.06 13.08 4.72
CA ALA A 58 -11.39 12.47 3.57
C ALA A 58 -11.85 11.02 3.32
N ALA A 59 -12.03 10.26 4.40
CA ALA A 59 -12.56 8.90 4.37
C ALA A 59 -14.03 8.86 3.92
N SER A 60 -14.87 9.82 4.37
CA SER A 60 -16.26 9.94 3.92
C SER A 60 -16.38 10.36 2.45
N ASN A 61 -15.47 11.21 1.97
CA ASN A 61 -15.47 11.65 0.57
C ASN A 61 -15.14 10.53 -0.41
N ASN A 62 -14.26 9.61 -0.03
CA ASN A 62 -13.85 8.48 -0.85
C ASN A 62 -13.63 7.21 0.01
N PRO A 63 -14.71 6.46 0.33
CA PRO A 63 -14.61 5.24 1.12
C PRO A 63 -13.84 4.12 0.42
N VAL A 64 -13.82 4.11 -0.92
CA VAL A 64 -13.05 3.14 -1.70
C VAL A 64 -11.54 3.33 -1.46
N ALA A 65 -11.07 4.59 -1.46
CA ALA A 65 -9.68 4.90 -1.16
C ALA A 65 -9.30 4.54 0.30
N LEU A 66 -10.22 4.71 1.26
CA LEU A 66 -10.03 4.25 2.64
C LEU A 66 -9.80 2.75 2.68
N MET A 67 -10.70 1.99 2.06
CA MET A 67 -10.63 0.52 2.08
C MET A 67 -9.39 0.01 1.35
N GLY A 68 -9.00 0.64 0.24
CA GLY A 68 -7.75 0.34 -0.45
C GLY A 68 -6.52 0.55 0.45
N ALA A 69 -6.43 1.70 1.11
CA ALA A 69 -5.33 2.00 2.04
C ALA A 69 -5.27 1.01 3.22
N LEU A 70 -6.43 0.62 3.77
CA LEU A 70 -6.49 -0.37 4.86
C LEU A 70 -6.18 -1.79 4.38
N MET A 71 -6.57 -2.15 3.16
CA MET A 71 -6.23 -3.43 2.54
C MET A 71 -4.71 -3.54 2.34
N ASP A 72 -4.06 -2.48 1.85
CA ASP A 72 -2.59 -2.43 1.72
C ASP A 72 -1.89 -2.59 3.07
N ALA A 73 -2.36 -1.87 4.11
CA ALA A 73 -1.81 -1.99 5.46
C ALA A 73 -2.02 -3.39 6.03
N ALA A 74 -3.20 -3.98 5.84
CA ALA A 74 -3.56 -5.32 6.29
C ALA A 74 -2.67 -6.39 5.62
N GLN A 75 -2.51 -6.35 4.30
CA GLN A 75 -1.63 -7.24 3.54
C GLN A 75 -0.19 -7.22 4.02
N LEU A 76 0.31 -6.04 4.40
CA LEU A 76 1.67 -5.88 4.92
C LEU A 76 1.78 -6.20 6.42
N GLY A 77 0.65 -6.36 7.11
CA GLY A 77 0.57 -6.44 8.56
C GLY A 77 1.15 -5.21 9.26
N LEU A 78 0.97 -4.03 8.68
CA LEU A 78 1.39 -2.76 9.25
C LEU A 78 0.21 -2.06 9.93
N THR A 79 0.49 -1.42 11.06
CA THR A 79 -0.56 -0.79 11.86
C THR A 79 -0.99 0.54 11.21
N PRO A 80 -2.28 0.73 10.86
CA PRO A 80 -2.75 1.94 10.21
C PRO A 80 -2.81 3.11 11.19
N GLY A 81 -2.45 4.30 10.70
CA GLY A 81 -2.41 5.54 11.47
C GLY A 81 -1.27 5.61 12.49
N THR A 82 -0.20 4.86 12.27
CA THR A 82 1.06 4.95 13.03
C THR A 82 2.23 5.26 12.08
N GLU A 83 3.43 5.40 12.64
CA GLU A 83 4.67 5.59 11.88
C GLU A 83 5.02 4.39 10.96
N GLN A 84 4.33 3.25 11.12
CA GLN A 84 4.43 2.13 10.19
C GLN A 84 3.66 2.38 8.89
N PHE A 85 2.43 2.90 9.00
CA PHE A 85 1.54 3.14 7.87
C PHE A 85 0.63 4.34 8.15
N TYR A 86 0.95 5.49 7.56
CA TYR A 86 0.19 6.71 7.75
C TYR A 86 -1.09 6.69 6.91
N LEU A 87 -2.15 7.25 7.47
CA LEU A 87 -3.37 7.62 6.76
C LEU A 87 -3.39 9.15 6.70
N VAL A 88 -3.28 9.71 5.50
CA VAL A 88 -3.10 11.15 5.31
C VAL A 88 -4.23 11.70 4.45
N PRO A 89 -4.89 12.80 4.87
CA PRO A 89 -5.84 13.50 4.01
C PRO A 89 -5.08 14.31 2.96
N ARG A 90 -5.29 14.03 1.68
CA ARG A 90 -4.69 14.74 0.54
C ARG A 90 -5.77 15.31 -0.36
N LYS A 91 -5.50 16.48 -0.96
CA LYS A 91 -6.38 17.04 -1.98
C LYS A 91 -6.11 16.34 -3.32
N SER A 92 -7.14 15.73 -3.87
CA SER A 92 -7.16 15.09 -5.18
C SER A 92 -8.38 15.64 -5.93
N ARG A 93 -8.15 16.22 -7.12
CA ARG A 93 -9.20 16.83 -7.97
C ARG A 93 -10.17 17.75 -7.21
N GLY A 94 -9.66 18.56 -6.28
CA GLY A 94 -10.44 19.51 -5.50
C GLY A 94 -11.17 18.95 -4.26
N ARG A 95 -11.12 17.63 -4.02
CA ARG A 95 -11.71 17.00 -2.83
C ARG A 95 -10.63 16.42 -1.93
N LEU A 96 -10.88 16.39 -0.62
CA LEU A 96 -10.02 15.66 0.31
C LEU A 96 -10.31 14.16 0.17
N GLU A 97 -9.27 13.39 -0.11
CA GLU A 97 -9.29 11.93 -0.17
C GLU A 97 -8.23 11.39 0.78
N ILE A 98 -8.46 10.19 1.29
CA ILE A 98 -7.51 9.52 2.17
C ILE A 98 -6.45 8.80 1.33
N GLN A 99 -5.20 8.91 1.74
CA GLN A 99 -4.09 8.20 1.12
C GLN A 99 -3.34 7.39 2.18
N GLY A 100 -3.14 6.10 1.90
CA GLY A 100 -2.25 5.24 2.66
C GLY A 100 -0.80 5.47 2.24
N ILE A 101 0.09 5.72 3.20
CA ILE A 101 1.50 5.94 2.93
C ILE A 101 2.32 5.09 3.90
N ARG A 102 3.11 4.17 3.36
CA ARG A 102 4.08 3.42 4.17
C ARG A 102 5.10 4.37 4.79
N GLY A 103 5.30 4.23 6.10
CA GLY A 103 6.36 4.92 6.83
C GLY A 103 7.65 4.12 6.84
N TYR A 104 8.76 4.79 7.16
CA TYR A 104 10.08 4.15 7.15
C TYR A 104 10.18 3.06 8.24
N GLN A 105 9.51 3.25 9.39
CA GLN A 105 9.45 2.21 10.43
C GLN A 105 8.73 0.96 9.93
N GLY A 106 7.68 1.14 9.11
CA GLY A 106 6.99 0.03 8.47
C GLY A 106 7.88 -0.71 7.47
N GLU A 107 8.71 0.02 6.72
CA GLU A 107 9.72 -0.60 5.84
C GLU A 107 10.76 -1.39 6.62
N ILE A 108 11.34 -0.80 7.67
CA ILE A 108 12.29 -1.46 8.57
C ILE A 108 11.68 -2.74 9.17
N GLU A 109 10.43 -2.66 9.63
CA GLU A 109 9.75 -3.81 10.20
C GLU A 109 9.51 -4.93 9.17
N LEU A 110 9.12 -4.58 7.94
CA LEU A 110 9.01 -5.56 6.86
C LEU A 110 10.37 -6.22 6.52
N ILE A 111 11.47 -5.46 6.60
CA ILE A 111 12.83 -6.00 6.40
C ILE A 111 13.17 -7.01 7.50
N TYR A 112 12.94 -6.68 8.78
CA TYR A 112 13.21 -7.61 9.88
C TYR A 112 12.35 -8.87 9.80
N ARG A 113 11.06 -8.72 9.47
CA ARG A 113 10.13 -9.85 9.32
C ARG A 113 10.51 -10.80 8.18
N ALA A 114 11.31 -10.37 7.22
CA ALA A 114 11.83 -11.25 6.16
C ALA A 114 12.78 -12.32 6.71
N GLY A 115 13.32 -12.13 7.93
CA GLY A 115 14.09 -13.15 8.64
C GLY A 115 15.54 -13.29 8.21
N ALA A 116 15.98 -12.64 7.12
CA ALA A 116 17.37 -12.68 6.63
C ALA A 116 18.26 -11.59 7.24
N VAL A 117 17.68 -10.52 7.79
CA VAL A 117 18.38 -9.34 8.30
C VAL A 117 18.55 -9.41 9.82
N SER A 118 19.74 -9.06 10.31
CA SER A 118 20.08 -8.95 11.73
C SER A 118 19.97 -7.51 12.24
N SER A 119 20.36 -6.52 11.44
CA SER A 119 20.19 -5.09 11.76
C SER A 119 19.95 -4.24 10.52
N VAL A 120 19.21 -3.15 10.68
CA VAL A 120 19.00 -2.11 9.66
C VAL A 120 19.51 -0.79 10.22
N ILE A 121 20.40 -0.14 9.48
CA ILE A 121 20.97 1.16 9.81
C ILE A 121 20.38 2.16 8.83
N VAL A 122 19.79 3.25 9.33
CA VAL A 122 19.31 4.39 8.54
C VAL A 122 19.67 5.64 9.32
N GLU A 123 20.59 6.45 8.79
CA GLU A 123 21.15 7.57 9.52
C GLU A 123 21.39 8.78 8.63
N VAL A 124 21.25 9.96 9.21
CA VAL A 124 21.60 11.22 8.57
C VAL A 124 23.02 11.63 8.92
N VAL A 125 23.69 12.25 7.96
CA VAL A 125 25.01 12.85 8.12
C VAL A 125 24.84 14.35 8.00
N ARG A 126 25.28 15.08 9.00
CA ARG A 126 25.30 16.54 9.07
C ARG A 126 26.64 17.10 8.61
N GLN A 127 26.71 18.41 8.50
CA GLN A 127 27.89 19.09 7.96
C GLN A 127 29.15 18.86 8.80
N ALA A 128 29.01 18.86 10.13
CA ALA A 128 30.14 18.65 11.05
C ALA A 128 30.54 17.18 11.22
N ASP A 129 29.71 16.23 10.77
CA ASP A 129 29.98 14.80 10.95
C ASP A 129 31.06 14.30 9.99
N VAL A 130 31.90 13.40 10.48
CA VAL A 130 32.87 12.69 9.64
C VAL A 130 32.17 11.53 8.96
N PHE A 131 32.17 11.52 7.64
CA PHE A 131 31.63 10.40 6.86
C PHE A 131 32.58 9.99 5.75
N ARG A 132 33.00 8.73 5.76
CA ARG A 132 33.85 8.13 4.73
C ARG A 132 33.24 6.81 4.25
N TYR A 133 33.04 6.71 2.95
CA TYR A 133 32.58 5.48 2.31
C TYR A 133 32.98 5.48 0.84
N SER A 134 33.68 4.42 0.41
CA SER A 134 34.06 4.15 -0.98
C SER A 134 33.43 2.83 -1.42
N PRO A 135 32.36 2.86 -2.24
CA PRO A 135 31.71 1.66 -2.75
C PRO A 135 32.71 0.70 -3.40
N GLY A 136 32.62 -0.58 -3.06
CA GLY A 136 33.52 -1.63 -3.58
C GLY A 136 34.87 -1.76 -2.87
N ARG A 137 35.26 -0.79 -2.05
CA ARG A 137 36.43 -0.89 -1.15
C ARG A 137 36.01 -1.09 0.30
N ASP A 138 35.09 -0.25 0.77
CA ASP A 138 34.65 -0.25 2.16
C ASP A 138 33.41 -1.14 2.28
N GLU A 139 33.40 -2.06 3.26
CA GLU A 139 32.23 -2.91 3.52
C GLU A 139 31.06 -2.08 4.07
N ARG A 140 31.35 -1.16 4.99
CA ARG A 140 30.37 -0.29 5.67
C ARG A 140 30.85 1.16 5.72
N PRO A 141 29.93 2.14 5.77
CA PRO A 141 30.32 3.52 6.01
C PRO A 141 30.97 3.70 7.39
N HIS A 142 32.00 4.53 7.44
CA HIS A 142 32.52 5.08 8.68
C HIS A 142 31.84 6.43 8.92
N HIS A 143 30.98 6.49 9.92
CA HIS A 143 30.25 7.68 10.35
C HIS A 143 30.59 7.97 11.81
N ASP A 144 31.28 9.08 12.07
CA ASP A 144 31.67 9.52 13.40
C ASP A 144 31.00 10.86 13.72
N ILE A 145 30.43 10.92 14.92
CA ILE A 145 29.55 11.99 15.39
C ILE A 145 30.11 12.51 16.71
N ASP A 146 30.35 13.81 16.76
CA ASP A 146 30.54 14.51 18.02
C ASP A 146 29.17 14.72 18.69
N TRP A 147 28.87 13.87 19.67
CA TRP A 147 27.59 13.90 20.40
C TRP A 147 27.49 15.07 21.40
N ASP A 148 28.62 15.69 21.76
CA ASP A 148 28.67 16.84 22.67
C ASP A 148 28.53 18.18 21.92
N ALA A 149 28.59 18.17 20.59
CA ALA A 149 28.41 19.36 19.77
C ALA A 149 26.99 19.92 19.89
N SER A 150 26.89 21.21 20.25
CA SER A 150 25.60 21.92 20.37
C SER A 150 24.89 22.16 19.03
N ASP A 151 25.65 22.24 17.93
CA ASP A 151 25.13 22.28 16.56
C ASP A 151 26.06 21.50 15.61
N ARG A 152 25.51 20.45 14.99
CA ARG A 152 26.19 19.62 13.98
C ARG A 152 26.07 20.19 12.56
N GLY A 153 25.34 21.29 12.40
CA GLY A 153 25.06 21.94 11.13
C GLY A 153 23.94 21.27 10.32
N PRO A 154 23.72 21.74 9.07
CA PRO A 154 22.64 21.28 8.22
C PRO A 154 22.83 19.83 7.75
N LEU A 155 21.71 19.19 7.36
CA LEU A 155 21.72 17.86 6.74
C LEU A 155 22.55 17.87 5.44
N ARG A 156 23.48 16.93 5.32
CA ARG A 156 24.44 16.83 4.22
C ARG A 156 24.20 15.56 3.39
N LEU A 157 24.12 14.40 4.06
CA LEU A 157 23.83 13.10 3.44
C LEU A 157 22.79 12.33 4.27
N VAL A 158 22.25 11.27 3.69
CA VAL A 158 21.56 10.20 4.44
C VAL A 158 22.00 8.86 3.85
N TYR A 159 22.17 7.86 4.68
CA TYR A 159 22.51 6.52 4.23
C TYR A 159 21.65 5.45 4.89
N ALA A 160 21.56 4.30 4.22
CA ALA A 160 20.89 3.13 4.75
C ALA A 160 21.57 1.84 4.27
N TYR A 161 21.69 0.85 5.14
CA TYR A 161 22.11 -0.51 4.81
C TYR A 161 21.57 -1.51 5.83
N ALA A 162 21.54 -2.78 5.46
CA ALA A 162 21.23 -3.88 6.36
C ALA A 162 22.47 -4.75 6.59
N VAL A 163 22.58 -5.31 7.79
CA VAL A 163 23.48 -6.41 8.09
C VAL A 163 22.64 -7.69 8.09
N MET A 164 23.08 -8.69 7.33
CA MET A 164 22.44 -9.98 7.21
C MET A 164 22.77 -10.85 8.43
N LYS A 165 22.04 -11.95 8.65
CA LYS A 165 22.30 -12.87 9.76
C LYS A 165 23.65 -13.60 9.69
N ASP A 166 24.18 -13.77 8.48
CA ASP A 166 25.52 -14.33 8.24
C ASP A 166 26.65 -13.28 8.36
N GLY A 167 26.30 -12.04 8.70
CA GLY A 167 27.23 -10.92 8.84
C GLY A 167 27.45 -10.12 7.56
N ALA A 168 26.97 -10.59 6.39
CA ALA A 168 27.11 -9.86 5.14
C ALA A 168 26.42 -8.49 5.20
N THR A 169 27.00 -7.50 4.51
CA THR A 169 26.40 -6.16 4.41
C THR A 169 25.64 -6.04 3.09
N SER A 170 24.40 -5.54 3.14
CA SER A 170 23.62 -5.25 1.93
C SER A 170 24.29 -4.17 1.08
N LYS A 171 23.70 -3.84 -0.07
CA LYS A 171 24.05 -2.59 -0.74
C LYS A 171 23.86 -1.43 0.23
N VAL A 172 24.87 -0.58 0.35
CA VAL A 172 24.79 0.68 1.07
C VAL A 172 24.18 1.73 0.16
N VAL A 173 23.01 2.23 0.53
CA VAL A 173 22.38 3.39 -0.10
C VAL A 173 22.99 4.63 0.55
N VAL A 174 23.56 5.54 -0.25
CA VAL A 174 24.00 6.87 0.21
C VAL A 174 23.37 7.90 -0.70
N LEU A 175 22.68 8.88 -0.10
CA LEU A 175 22.00 9.96 -0.79
C LEU A 175 22.57 11.31 -0.37
N ASN A 176 22.87 12.14 -1.35
CA ASN A 176 23.16 13.55 -1.09
C ASN A 176 21.87 14.39 -1.09
N ARG A 177 22.00 15.65 -0.67
CA ARG A 177 20.91 16.64 -0.67
C ARG A 177 20.19 16.71 -2.01
N ALA A 178 20.90 16.76 -3.14
CA ALA A 178 20.28 16.86 -4.46
C ALA A 178 19.37 15.66 -4.79
N GLN A 179 19.79 14.44 -4.42
CA GLN A 179 19.00 13.23 -4.62
C GLN A 179 17.78 13.15 -3.71
N VAL A 180 17.86 13.72 -2.51
CA VAL A 180 16.72 13.81 -1.58
C VAL A 180 15.74 14.88 -2.05
N GLU A 181 16.21 16.06 -2.45
CA GLU A 181 15.35 17.12 -3.01
C GLU A 181 14.65 16.67 -4.29
N ALA A 182 15.31 15.88 -5.14
CA ALA A 182 14.65 15.27 -6.31
C ALA A 182 13.52 14.32 -5.91
N ALA A 183 13.66 13.56 -4.82
CA ALA A 183 12.58 12.71 -4.29
C ALA A 183 11.46 13.54 -3.65
N LYS A 184 11.82 14.64 -2.99
CA LYS A 184 10.86 15.61 -2.42
C LYS A 184 10.02 16.27 -3.50
N ALA A 185 10.60 16.66 -4.62
CA ALA A 185 9.88 17.29 -5.74
C ALA A 185 8.79 16.38 -6.34
N LEU A 186 8.95 15.05 -6.24
CA LEU A 186 7.94 14.08 -6.65
C LEU A 186 6.82 13.90 -5.61
N SER A 187 7.01 14.40 -4.39
CA SER A 187 6.04 14.26 -3.30
C SER A 187 4.95 15.33 -3.38
N GLN A 188 3.71 14.91 -3.58
CA GLN A 188 2.58 15.86 -3.64
C GLN A 188 2.47 16.70 -2.36
N GLY A 189 2.44 18.02 -2.53
CA GLY A 189 2.31 18.97 -1.42
C GLY A 189 3.57 19.07 -0.55
N SER A 190 4.75 18.76 -1.10
CA SER A 190 6.05 18.94 -0.44
C SER A 190 6.26 20.36 0.08
N ASP A 191 5.74 21.35 -0.64
CA ASP A 191 6.00 22.78 -0.41
C ASP A 191 4.97 23.42 0.53
N SER A 192 3.98 22.66 0.99
CA SER A 192 3.00 23.14 1.97
C SER A 192 3.65 23.40 3.33
N PRO A 193 3.29 24.47 4.05
CA PRO A 193 3.76 24.72 5.43
C PRO A 193 3.46 23.56 6.41
N TYR A 194 2.48 22.73 6.07
CA TYR A 194 2.09 21.57 6.85
C TYR A 194 2.75 20.26 6.37
N SER A 195 3.62 20.34 5.38
CA SER A 195 4.34 19.20 4.81
C SER A 195 5.28 18.58 5.84
N PRO A 196 5.37 17.24 5.91
CA PRO A 196 6.40 16.56 6.68
C PRO A 196 7.82 17.00 6.30
N TRP A 197 8.04 17.44 5.06
CA TRP A 197 9.32 17.97 4.62
C TRP A 197 9.71 19.30 5.29
N GLN A 198 8.74 20.07 5.80
CA GLN A 198 9.01 21.30 6.56
C GLN A 198 9.07 21.04 8.07
N LYS A 199 8.23 20.13 8.59
CA LYS A 199 8.12 19.87 10.04
C LYS A 199 9.08 18.80 10.56
N HIS A 200 9.44 17.85 9.71
CA HIS A 200 10.17 16.63 10.07
C HIS A 200 11.18 16.27 8.97
N GLU A 201 11.98 17.26 8.54
CA GLU A 201 12.92 17.12 7.42
C GLU A 201 13.83 15.90 7.57
N GLU A 202 14.44 15.71 8.74
CA GLU A 202 15.34 14.59 9.02
C GLU A 202 14.67 13.22 8.82
N ALA A 203 13.44 13.07 9.34
CA ALA A 203 12.66 11.84 9.16
C ALA A 203 12.32 11.57 7.68
N MET A 204 12.13 12.62 6.88
CA MET A 204 11.89 12.48 5.44
C MET A 204 13.14 12.07 4.66
N TRP A 205 14.32 12.53 5.09
CA TRP A 205 15.59 12.05 4.55
C TRP A 205 15.76 10.56 4.86
N MET A 206 15.59 10.16 6.12
CA MET A 206 15.67 8.76 6.55
C MET A 206 14.68 7.87 5.81
N LYS A 207 13.42 8.32 5.66
CA LYS A 207 12.41 7.62 4.84
C LYS A 207 12.87 7.42 3.41
N THR A 208 13.49 8.43 2.80
CA THR A 208 13.96 8.32 1.42
C THR A 208 15.07 7.28 1.29
N ALA A 209 15.99 7.20 2.25
CA ALA A 209 17.06 6.20 2.27
C ALA A 209 16.53 4.78 2.55
N ALA A 210 15.67 4.62 3.57
CA ALA A 210 15.02 3.35 3.90
C ALA A 210 14.23 2.80 2.71
N HIS A 211 13.46 3.65 2.03
CA HIS A 211 12.67 3.24 0.88
C HIS A 211 13.56 2.73 -0.27
N ARG A 212 14.69 3.40 -0.53
CA ARG A 212 15.65 2.92 -1.53
C ARG A 212 16.36 1.64 -1.11
N LEU A 213 16.58 1.42 0.18
CA LEU A 213 17.18 0.19 0.71
C LEU A 213 16.30 -1.02 0.43
N THR A 214 14.96 -0.89 0.51
CA THR A 214 14.02 -2.00 0.26
C THR A 214 14.20 -2.72 -1.08
N LYS A 215 14.88 -2.09 -2.06
CA LYS A 215 15.19 -2.70 -3.37
C LYS A 215 16.36 -3.69 -3.34
N TRP A 216 17.11 -3.73 -2.25
CA TRP A 216 18.38 -4.46 -2.12
C TRP A 216 18.38 -5.46 -0.98
N VAL A 217 17.28 -5.54 -0.22
CA VAL A 217 17.16 -6.41 0.94
C VAL A 217 15.83 -7.14 0.89
N PRO A 218 15.77 -8.40 1.38
CA PRO A 218 14.51 -9.12 1.45
C PRO A 218 13.49 -8.39 2.33
N THR A 219 12.25 -8.36 1.90
CA THR A 219 11.12 -7.87 2.72
C THR A 219 10.09 -8.97 2.93
N SER A 220 9.41 -8.98 4.07
CA SER A 220 8.37 -9.98 4.34
C SER A 220 7.21 -9.90 3.35
N ALA A 221 6.98 -8.73 2.74
CA ALA A 221 6.00 -8.57 1.68
C ALA A 221 6.37 -9.38 0.43
N GLU A 222 7.66 -9.49 0.09
CA GLU A 222 8.13 -10.35 -0.99
C GLU A 222 8.03 -11.82 -0.60
N TYR A 223 8.43 -12.16 0.64
CA TYR A 223 8.33 -13.52 1.13
C TYR A 223 6.88 -14.03 1.13
N MET A 224 5.91 -13.23 1.57
CA MET A 224 4.50 -13.59 1.52
C MET A 224 3.98 -13.72 0.09
N ARG A 225 4.40 -12.84 -0.84
CA ARG A 225 4.05 -12.99 -2.26
C ARG A 225 4.60 -14.28 -2.85
N GLU A 226 5.83 -14.64 -2.52
CA GLU A 226 6.46 -15.86 -2.99
C GLU A 226 5.77 -17.11 -2.42
N GLN A 227 5.46 -17.13 -1.13
CA GLN A 227 4.69 -18.22 -0.53
C GLN A 227 3.31 -18.37 -1.16
N LEU A 228 2.59 -17.26 -1.38
CA LEU A 228 1.27 -17.30 -2.03
C LEU A 228 1.35 -17.84 -3.47
N ARG A 229 2.40 -17.48 -4.24
CA ARG A 229 2.65 -18.04 -5.58
C ARG A 229 2.92 -19.54 -5.50
N ALA A 230 3.82 -19.96 -4.62
CA ALA A 230 4.13 -21.39 -4.43
C ALA A 230 2.89 -22.20 -4.03
N HIS A 231 2.03 -21.67 -3.15
CA HIS A 231 0.77 -22.31 -2.80
C HIS A 231 -0.22 -22.37 -3.98
N ALA A 232 -0.29 -21.32 -4.81
CA ALA A 232 -1.16 -21.29 -5.99
C ALA A 232 -0.68 -22.27 -7.09
N GLU A 233 0.63 -22.43 -7.27
CA GLU A 233 1.24 -23.39 -8.18
C GLU A 233 0.94 -24.83 -7.75
N VAL A 234 1.15 -25.15 -6.46
CA VAL A 234 0.80 -26.46 -5.89
C VAL A 234 -0.70 -26.75 -6.04
N ALA A 235 -1.57 -25.77 -5.79
CA ALA A 235 -3.01 -25.92 -5.98
C ALA A 235 -3.42 -26.07 -7.47
N ALA A 236 -2.64 -25.51 -8.40
CA ALA A 236 -2.83 -25.70 -9.83
C ALA A 236 -2.39 -27.09 -10.29
N GLU A 237 -1.30 -27.63 -9.74
CA GLU A 237 -0.83 -29.00 -10.00
C GLU A 237 -1.75 -30.07 -9.38
N GLN A 238 -2.34 -29.79 -8.21
CA GLN A 238 -3.27 -30.68 -7.52
C GLN A 238 -4.69 -30.68 -8.10
N ARG A 239 -5.00 -29.80 -9.06
CA ARG A 239 -6.24 -29.91 -9.82
C ARG A 239 -6.12 -31.14 -10.72
N PRO A 240 -6.99 -32.18 -10.56
CA PRO A 240 -7.05 -33.23 -11.54
C PRO A 240 -7.36 -32.59 -12.89
N ALA A 241 -6.66 -33.00 -13.95
CA ALA A 241 -7.07 -32.69 -15.30
C ALA A 241 -8.56 -33.07 -15.40
N GLN A 242 -9.44 -32.08 -15.53
CA GLN A 242 -10.81 -32.37 -15.92
C GLN A 242 -10.69 -33.07 -17.26
N ALA A 243 -10.92 -34.38 -17.25
CA ALA A 243 -11.11 -35.14 -18.47
C ALA A 243 -12.19 -34.40 -19.25
N VAL A 244 -11.79 -33.82 -20.38
CA VAL A 244 -12.72 -33.30 -21.36
C VAL A 244 -13.58 -34.50 -21.74
N HIS A 245 -14.78 -34.58 -21.17
CA HIS A 245 -15.74 -35.57 -21.59
C HIS A 245 -16.18 -35.14 -22.98
N SER A 246 -15.52 -35.68 -24.00
CA SER A 246 -16.09 -35.82 -25.33
C SER A 246 -17.35 -36.66 -25.16
N GLY A 247 -18.51 -36.01 -25.21
CA GLY A 247 -19.80 -36.68 -25.23
C GLY A 247 -19.89 -37.58 -26.47
N PRO A 248 -20.64 -38.68 -26.40
CA PRO A 248 -20.77 -39.57 -27.55
C PRO A 248 -21.53 -38.84 -28.66
N ASP A 249 -20.93 -38.87 -29.84
CA ASP A 249 -21.50 -38.51 -31.12
C ASP A 249 -22.81 -39.28 -31.30
N ARG A 250 -23.94 -38.56 -31.29
CA ARG A 250 -25.25 -39.11 -31.61
C ARG A 250 -25.64 -38.54 -32.97
N LEU A 251 -25.28 -39.30 -34.00
CA LEU A 251 -25.86 -39.19 -35.34
C LEU A 251 -27.33 -39.62 -35.21
N ASP A 252 -28.23 -38.64 -35.16
CA ASP A 252 -29.65 -38.87 -35.40
C ASP A 252 -29.89 -38.61 -36.89
N ASP A 253 -29.77 -39.68 -37.69
CA ASP A 253 -30.39 -39.80 -39.00
C ASP A 253 -31.86 -40.17 -38.80
N GLU A 254 -32.81 -39.23 -38.97
CA GLU A 254 -34.17 -39.56 -39.43
C GLU A 254 -34.75 -38.43 -40.29
N ASP A 255 -34.89 -38.75 -41.57
CA ASP A 255 -35.64 -38.01 -42.59
C ASP A 255 -37.13 -37.87 -42.23
N GLY A 256 -37.66 -36.65 -42.38
CA GLY A 256 -39.10 -36.36 -42.40
C GLY A 256 -39.35 -35.06 -43.18
N PRO A 257 -40.38 -35.00 -44.06
CA PRO A 257 -40.29 -34.26 -45.31
C PRO A 257 -40.62 -32.76 -45.20
N ILE A 258 -39.91 -31.99 -46.01
CA ILE A 258 -40.24 -30.61 -46.38
C ILE A 258 -41.53 -30.64 -47.20
N VAL A 259 -42.58 -29.96 -46.72
CA VAL A 259 -43.73 -29.55 -47.54
C VAL A 259 -43.72 -28.03 -47.61
N ALA A 260 -43.47 -27.53 -48.81
CA ALA A 260 -43.68 -26.15 -49.22
C ALA A 260 -45.18 -25.88 -49.40
N GLU A 261 -45.65 -24.67 -49.11
CA GLU A 261 -46.36 -23.78 -50.05
C GLU A 261 -46.85 -22.49 -49.36
N PHE A 262 -46.53 -21.36 -50.01
CA PHE A 262 -47.20 -20.05 -50.23
C PHE A 262 -48.21 -19.51 -49.18
N VAL A 263 -48.26 -18.18 -48.92
CA VAL A 263 -48.93 -17.18 -49.78
C VAL A 263 -48.62 -15.74 -49.29
N ASP A 264 -48.18 -14.93 -50.25
CA ASP A 264 -48.42 -13.51 -50.60
C ASP A 264 -47.99 -12.30 -49.75
N ASP A 265 -47.09 -11.53 -50.36
CA ASP A 265 -46.96 -10.07 -50.31
C ASP A 265 -48.14 -9.39 -51.03
N GLU A 266 -48.68 -8.30 -50.48
CA GLU A 266 -48.79 -7.00 -51.18
C GLU A 266 -49.41 -5.92 -50.26
N ALA A 267 -48.72 -4.79 -50.16
CA ALA A 267 -49.31 -3.52 -49.74
C ALA A 267 -48.69 -2.38 -50.58
N GLU A 268 -49.27 -2.14 -51.75
CA GLU A 268 -49.27 -0.81 -52.39
C GLU A 268 -50.44 0.01 -51.79
N GLY A 269 -50.42 1.32 -51.64
CA GLY A 269 -49.47 2.35 -52.03
C GLY A 269 -50.00 3.70 -51.52
N GLY A 270 -49.13 4.70 -51.41
CA GLY A 270 -49.51 6.07 -51.11
C GLY A 270 -48.97 7.02 -52.17
N VAL A 271 -49.85 7.45 -53.08
CA VAL A 271 -49.58 8.49 -54.08
C VAL A 271 -50.11 9.84 -53.58
N ARG A 272 -49.34 10.92 -53.82
CA ARG A 272 -49.75 12.31 -53.61
C ARG A 272 -50.60 12.83 -54.79
N ALA A 273 -51.50 13.75 -54.44
CA ALA A 273 -52.36 14.63 -55.25
C ALA A 273 -53.64 14.00 -55.82
#